data_AF-A0A2U7N3U0-F1
#
_entry.id   AF-A0A2U7N3U0-F1
#
_cell.length_a   1.000
_cell.length_b   1.000
_cell.length_c   1.000
_cell.angle_alpha   90.00
_cell.angle_beta   90.00
_cell.angle_gamma   90.00
#
_symmetry.space_group_name_H-M   'P 1'
#
loop_
_entity.id
_entity.type
_entity.pdbx_description
1 polymer ?
#
loop_
_entity_poly.entity_id
_entity_poly.type
_entity_poly.pdbx_seq_one_letter_code
_entity_poly.pdbx_strand_id
1 'polypeptide(L)'
;SCTVKTCWMRLPNLRVVSDNLKDRFDGASRVMVSNAGSMRGNGGKRSRYNFQLQPYNPEHKPPGVKDLVYLEPSPMFCEKNPKLGIQGTHGRECNDTSIGVDGCDLMCCG
;
A
#
# COMPACT_ATOMS: atom_id res chain seq x y z
N SER A 1 25.91 -28.79 -20.95
CA SER A 1 27.02 -27.82 -20.91
C SER A 1 26.52 -26.46 -21.36
N CYS A 2 26.98 -25.37 -20.75
CA CYS A 2 26.52 -23.98 -20.97
C CYS A 2 27.70 -23.08 -21.35
N THR A 3 28.55 -23.55 -22.26
CA THR A 3 29.88 -23.00 -22.57
C THR A 3 29.87 -21.59 -23.16
N VAL A 4 28.79 -21.19 -23.84
CA VAL A 4 28.52 -19.79 -24.18
C VAL A 4 27.06 -19.51 -23.87
N LYS A 5 26.78 -18.41 -23.15
CA LYS A 5 25.42 -17.93 -22.89
C LYS A 5 25.27 -16.50 -23.35
N THR A 6 24.16 -16.24 -24.04
CA THR A 6 23.67 -14.89 -24.32
C THR A 6 22.45 -14.66 -23.43
N CYS A 7 22.46 -13.58 -22.68
CA CYS A 7 21.38 -13.21 -21.76
C CYS A 7 20.74 -11.90 -22.20
N TRP A 8 19.45 -11.73 -21.91
CA TRP A 8 18.72 -10.49 -22.07
C TRP A 8 17.81 -10.25 -20.86
N MET A 9 17.47 -8.99 -20.63
CA MET A 9 16.53 -8.64 -19.56
C MET A 9 15.13 -9.13 -19.91
N ARG A 10 14.46 -9.70 -18.91
CA ARG A 10 13.06 -10.15 -19.02
C ARG A 10 12.31 -9.73 -17.78
N LEU A 11 11.06 -9.32 -17.97
CA LEU A 11 10.16 -9.06 -16.85
C LEU A 11 9.81 -10.37 -16.13
N PRO A 12 9.68 -10.33 -14.79
CA PRO A 12 9.17 -11.47 -14.03
C PRO A 12 7.69 -11.75 -14.35
N ASN A 13 7.18 -12.88 -13.89
CA ASN A 13 5.74 -13.15 -13.92
C ASN A 13 5.00 -12.11 -13.07
N LEU A 14 3.79 -11.71 -13.49
CA LEU A 14 2.97 -10.75 -12.77
C LEU A 14 2.73 -11.14 -11.32
N ARG A 15 2.56 -12.44 -11.01
CA ARG A 15 2.36 -12.88 -9.61
C ARG A 15 3.48 -12.42 -8.69
N VAL A 16 4.73 -12.53 -9.13
CA VAL A 16 5.90 -12.07 -8.35
C VAL A 16 5.84 -10.56 -8.09
N VAL A 17 5.37 -9.78 -9.07
CA VAL A 17 5.17 -8.34 -8.90
C VAL A 17 4.02 -8.06 -7.94
N SER A 18 2.90 -8.78 -8.08
CA SER A 18 1.72 -8.68 -7.23
C SER A 18 2.05 -8.99 -5.78
N ASP A 19 2.78 -10.07 -5.51
CA ASP A 19 3.21 -10.47 -4.17
C ASP A 19 4.10 -9.39 -3.56
N ASN A 20 5.07 -8.86 -4.33
CA ASN A 20 5.92 -7.77 -3.85
C ASN A 20 5.15 -6.48 -3.54
N LEU A 21 4.07 -6.21 -4.29
CA LEU A 21 3.20 -5.06 -4.02
C LEU A 21 2.28 -5.33 -2.83
N LYS A 22 1.82 -6.57 -2.63
CA LYS A 22 1.02 -6.97 -1.47
C LYS A 22 1.83 -6.83 -0.18
N ASP A 23 3.10 -7.23 -0.18
CA ASP A 23 4.00 -7.03 0.96
C ASP A 23 4.14 -5.54 1.31
N ARG A 24 4.25 -4.68 0.29
CA ARG A 24 4.34 -3.22 0.49
C ARG A 24 3.01 -2.60 0.92
N PHE A 25 1.90 -3.22 0.54
CA PHE A 25 0.57 -2.81 0.99
C PHE A 25 0.41 -3.12 2.49
N ASP A 26 0.83 -4.30 2.93
CA ASP A 26 0.79 -4.68 4.34
C ASP A 26 1.74 -3.83 5.21
N GLY A 27 2.84 -3.36 4.63
CA GLY A 27 3.80 -2.44 5.26
C GLY A 27 3.59 -0.95 4.95
N ALA A 28 2.44 -0.57 4.39
CA ALA A 28 2.22 0.81 3.94
C ALA A 28 2.26 1.82 5.10
N SER A 29 2.92 2.96 4.90
CA SER A 29 3.08 3.97 5.94
C SER A 29 2.00 5.04 5.88
N ARG A 30 1.38 5.35 7.03
CA ARG A 30 0.53 6.52 7.16
C ARG A 30 1.38 7.78 7.19
N VAL A 31 1.10 8.72 6.30
CA VAL A 31 1.81 9.99 6.19
C VAL A 31 0.88 11.18 6.32
N MET A 32 1.46 12.32 6.65
CA MET A 32 0.79 13.62 6.60
C MET A 32 1.54 14.53 5.63
N VAL A 33 0.78 15.38 4.95
CA VAL A 33 1.35 16.40 4.06
C VAL A 33 1.81 17.57 4.93
N SER A 34 3.10 17.83 4.97
CA SER A 34 3.60 19.04 5.61
C SER A 34 3.53 20.22 4.62
N ASN A 35 3.01 21.36 5.09
CA ASN A 35 2.95 22.61 4.32
C ASN A 35 4.31 23.33 4.24
N ALA A 36 5.39 22.72 4.73
CA ALA A 36 6.73 23.30 4.78
C ALA A 36 7.35 23.56 3.39
N GLY A 37 6.78 22.97 2.32
CA GLY A 37 7.19 23.20 0.93
C GLY A 37 6.75 24.54 0.33
N SER A 38 5.93 25.33 1.03
CA SER A 38 5.55 26.69 0.59
C SER A 38 6.57 27.76 1.03
N MET A 39 7.86 27.42 1.08
CA MET A 39 8.91 28.45 1.14
C MET A 39 9.05 29.05 -0.26
N ARG A 40 8.37 30.18 -0.47
CA ARG A 40 8.52 31.08 -1.62
C ARG A 40 9.95 31.68 -1.63
N GLY A 41 10.94 30.86 -1.98
CA GLY A 41 12.35 31.24 -1.98
C GLY A 41 13.03 30.84 -3.29
N ASN A 42 12.94 31.73 -4.28
CA ASN A 42 13.91 31.95 -5.35
C ASN A 42 14.72 30.73 -5.86
N GLY A 43 14.14 29.87 -6.69
CA GLY A 43 14.92 28.84 -7.39
C GLY A 43 14.10 27.84 -8.21
N GLY A 44 13.98 28.09 -9.53
CA GLY A 44 13.73 27.07 -10.55
C GLY A 44 12.34 26.39 -10.58
N LYS A 45 11.71 26.36 -11.76
CA LYS A 45 10.40 25.75 -12.07
C LYS A 45 10.23 24.24 -11.78
N ARG A 46 11.15 23.58 -11.06
CA ARG A 46 11.17 22.12 -10.84
C ARG A 46 10.61 21.64 -9.50
N SER A 47 10.36 22.53 -8.52
CA SER A 47 9.90 22.15 -7.18
C SER A 47 8.41 22.47 -6.95
N ARG A 48 7.52 21.98 -7.82
CA ARG A 48 6.05 22.17 -7.65
C ARG A 48 5.32 21.01 -6.97
N TYR A 49 6.01 19.90 -6.69
CA TYR A 49 5.43 18.70 -6.08
C TYR A 49 6.28 18.13 -4.94
N ASN A 50 7.11 18.95 -4.29
CA ASN A 50 7.78 18.57 -3.04
C ASN A 50 6.79 18.69 -1.87
N PHE A 51 5.71 17.89 -1.91
CA PHE A 51 4.98 17.57 -0.70
C PHE A 51 5.93 16.74 0.15
N GLN A 52 6.50 17.37 1.18
CA GLN A 52 7.34 16.67 2.12
C GLN A 52 6.41 15.80 2.98
N LEU A 53 6.24 14.55 2.57
CA LEU A 53 5.50 13.54 3.29
C LEU A 53 6.26 13.22 4.57
N GLN A 54 5.61 13.45 5.70
CA GLN A 54 6.15 13.09 7.01
C GLN A 54 5.37 11.90 7.56
N PRO A 55 6.03 10.95 8.23
CA PRO A 55 5.31 9.86 8.89
C PRO A 55 4.36 10.44 9.92
N TYR A 56 3.14 9.90 9.99
CA TYR A 56 2.13 10.35 10.95
C TYR A 56 2.57 10.10 12.41
N ASN A 57 3.31 9.00 12.64
CA ASN A 57 3.97 8.71 13.92
C ASN A 57 5.49 8.99 13.79
N PRO A 58 6.08 9.91 14.59
CA PRO A 58 7.51 10.23 14.53
C PRO A 58 8.47 9.06 14.82
N GLU A 59 8.01 8.05 15.57
CA GLU A 59 8.82 6.87 15.89
C GLU A 59 8.92 5.88 14.73
N HIS A 60 8.08 6.02 13.70
CA HIS A 60 8.12 5.17 12.53
C HIS A 60 9.19 5.62 11.55
N LYS A 61 9.82 4.65 10.89
CA LYS A 61 10.77 4.92 9.82
C LYS A 61 10.08 5.71 8.69
N PRO A 62 10.70 6.78 8.17
CA PRO A 62 10.15 7.50 7.02
C PRO A 62 10.12 6.59 5.77
N PRO A 63 9.09 6.69 4.93
CA PRO A 63 8.94 5.84 3.76
C PRO A 63 9.99 6.15 2.70
N GLY A 64 10.47 5.11 2.02
CA GLY A 64 11.33 5.22 0.86
C GLY A 64 10.55 5.41 -0.44
N VAL A 65 11.27 5.63 -1.55
CA VAL A 65 10.69 5.87 -2.90
C VAL A 65 9.87 4.68 -3.42
N LYS A 66 10.13 3.50 -2.86
CA LYS A 66 9.50 2.23 -3.25
C LYS A 66 8.32 1.87 -2.34
N ASP A 67 8.13 2.56 -1.23
CA ASP A 67 7.12 2.17 -0.25
C ASP A 67 5.76 2.74 -0.63
N LEU A 68 4.69 2.02 -0.27
CA LEU A 68 3.33 2.54 -0.41
C LEU A 68 3.01 3.41 0.80
N VAL A 69 2.28 4.50 0.56
CA VAL A 69 1.88 5.47 1.58
C VAL A 69 0.40 5.78 1.48
N TYR A 70 -0.22 6.09 2.60
CA TYR A 70 -1.63 6.50 2.67
C TYR A 70 -1.85 7.66 3.64
N LEU A 71 -2.91 8.42 3.42
CA LEU A 71 -3.24 9.61 4.24
C LEU A 71 -4.32 9.30 5.27
N GLU A 72 -5.39 8.65 4.80
CA GLU A 72 -6.61 8.42 5.56
C GLU A 72 -6.79 6.94 5.90
N PRO A 73 -7.25 6.61 7.13
CA PRO A 73 -7.52 5.23 7.51
C PRO A 73 -8.62 4.63 6.62
N SER A 74 -8.48 3.34 6.32
CA SER A 74 -9.50 2.61 5.57
C SER A 74 -10.80 2.47 6.38
N PRO A 75 -11.97 2.50 5.72
CA PRO A 75 -13.25 2.25 6.39
C PRO A 75 -13.38 0.78 6.81
N MET A 76 -14.42 0.49 7.61
CA MET A 76 -14.83 -0.89 7.89
C MET A 76 -15.51 -1.51 6.67
N PHE A 77 -15.13 -2.73 6.30
CA PHE A 77 -15.64 -3.42 5.10
C PHE A 77 -16.66 -4.53 5.39
N CYS A 78 -16.94 -4.81 6.67
CA CYS A 78 -17.86 -5.87 7.11
C CYS A 78 -19.29 -5.65 6.62
N GLU A 79 -19.82 -4.46 6.89
CA GLU A 79 -21.20 -4.11 6.59
C GLU A 79 -21.33 -3.44 5.22
N LYS A 80 -22.47 -3.68 4.57
CA LYS A 80 -22.77 -3.06 3.29
C LYS A 80 -22.96 -1.56 3.45
N ASN A 81 -22.16 -0.76 2.74
CA ASN A 81 -22.29 0.69 2.69
C ASN A 81 -22.28 1.18 1.23
N PRO A 82 -23.47 1.35 0.62
CA PRO A 82 -23.60 1.79 -0.77
C PRO A 82 -22.99 3.18 -1.05
N LYS A 83 -22.92 4.06 -0.05
CA LYS A 83 -22.35 5.41 -0.21
C LYS A 83 -20.85 5.38 -0.49
N LEU A 84 -20.16 4.38 0.06
CA LEU A 84 -18.72 4.17 -0.12
C LEU A 84 -18.40 3.04 -1.12
N GLY A 85 -19.42 2.46 -1.76
CA GLY A 85 -19.26 1.32 -2.68
C GLY A 85 -18.91 -0.01 -2.00
N ILE A 86 -19.05 -0.11 -0.68
CA ILE A 86 -18.70 -1.30 0.11
C ILE A 86 -19.89 -2.28 0.05
N GLN A 87 -19.65 -3.51 -0.41
CA GLN A 87 -20.70 -4.53 -0.52
C GLN A 87 -20.96 -5.31 0.77
N GLY A 88 -20.04 -5.25 1.73
CA GLY A 88 -20.03 -6.09 2.92
C GLY A 88 -19.35 -7.44 2.69
N THR A 89 -19.18 -8.22 3.75
CA THR A 89 -18.54 -9.55 3.70
C THR A 89 -19.53 -10.72 3.78
N HIS A 90 -20.81 -10.46 3.99
CA HIS A 90 -21.85 -11.48 4.05
C HIS A 90 -21.90 -12.35 2.79
N GLY A 91 -21.94 -13.69 2.99
CA GLY A 91 -22.00 -14.67 1.90
C GLY A 91 -20.66 -14.94 1.20
N ARG A 92 -19.55 -14.39 1.69
CA ARG A 92 -18.20 -14.75 1.22
C ARG A 92 -17.77 -16.07 1.85
N GLU A 93 -17.05 -16.87 1.07
CA GLU A 93 -16.38 -18.07 1.57
C GLU A 93 -15.24 -17.68 2.51
N CYS A 94 -15.08 -18.43 3.60
CA CYS A 94 -14.01 -18.27 4.59
C CYS A 94 -13.37 -19.61 4.91
N ASN A 95 -12.14 -19.58 5.42
CA ASN A 95 -11.37 -20.75 5.81
C ASN A 95 -11.31 -20.87 7.33
N ASP A 96 -12.00 -21.85 7.90
CA ASP A 96 -12.07 -22.08 9.36
C ASP A 96 -10.71 -22.41 10.01
N THR A 97 -9.74 -22.88 9.22
CA THR A 97 -8.39 -23.19 9.73
C THR A 97 -7.44 -21.98 9.69
N SER A 98 -7.81 -20.90 9.00
CA SER A 98 -6.95 -19.72 8.86
C SER A 98 -7.19 -18.74 9.99
N ILE A 99 -6.09 -18.22 10.55
CA ILE A 99 -6.11 -17.10 11.49
C ILE A 99 -6.01 -15.73 10.77
N GLY A 100 -5.86 -15.77 9.44
CA GLY A 100 -5.65 -14.59 8.61
C GLY A 100 -6.95 -13.92 8.16
N VAL A 101 -6.83 -12.94 7.27
CA VAL A 101 -7.97 -12.20 6.72
C VAL A 101 -8.95 -13.05 5.90
N ASP A 102 -8.58 -14.28 5.55
CA ASP A 102 -9.43 -15.31 4.93
C ASP A 102 -10.10 -16.22 5.97
N GLY A 103 -9.70 -16.13 7.24
CA GLY A 103 -10.26 -16.83 8.39
C GLY A 103 -11.70 -16.44 8.65
N CYS A 104 -12.53 -17.39 9.12
CA CYS A 104 -13.94 -17.12 9.40
C CYS A 104 -14.14 -16.04 10.48
N ASP A 105 -13.30 -16.03 11.54
CA ASP A 105 -13.33 -14.99 12.59
C ASP A 105 -13.20 -13.57 12.02
N LEU A 106 -12.32 -13.36 11.02
CA LEU A 106 -12.09 -12.04 10.41
C LEU A 106 -13.00 -11.76 9.22
N MET A 107 -13.27 -12.75 8.37
CA MET A 107 -14.13 -12.60 7.19
C MET A 107 -15.60 -12.37 7.57
N CYS A 108 -16.08 -13.05 8.62
CA CYS A 108 -17.43 -12.90 9.14
C CYS A 108 -17.56 -11.80 10.20
N CYS A 109 -16.45 -11.14 10.55
CA CYS A 109 -16.38 -9.99 11.44
C CYS A 109 -16.89 -10.25 12.87
N GLY A 110 -16.58 -11.43 13.42
CA GLY A 110 -16.99 -11.82 14.77
C GLY A 110 -16.98 -13.32 14.97
#